data_AF-A0A1C6A295-F1
#
_entry.id   AF-A0A1C6A295-F1
#
_cell.length_a   1.000
_cell.length_b   1.000
_cell.length_c   1.000
_cell.angle_alpha   90.00
_cell.angle_beta   90.00
_cell.angle_gamma   90.00
#
_symmetry.space_group_name_H-M   'P 1'
#
loop_
_entity.id
_entity.type
_entity.pdbx_description
1 polymer ?
#
loop_
_entity_poly.entity_id
_entity_poly.type
_entity_poly.pdbx_seq_one_letter_code
_entity_poly.pdbx_strand_id
1 'polypeptide(L)'
;MQLLFFKHALAQIVTYFAQLEQLGVFKKVKGILLGTFTQMEREQPVPAVYSLLKRYINEELPVVKTEYIGHGEDSKAIQIGKKYKF
;
A
#
# COMPACT_ATOMS: atom_id res chain seq x y z
N MET A 1 -2.30 -11.82 6.27
CA MET A 1 -2.44 -10.55 5.51
C MET A 1 -1.97 -9.45 6.44
N GLN A 2 -0.82 -8.85 6.14
CA GLN A 2 -0.22 -7.81 6.97
C GLN A 2 -0.69 -6.47 6.42
N LEU A 3 -1.45 -5.72 7.21
CA LEU A 3 -1.85 -4.35 6.87
C LEU A 3 -0.78 -3.39 7.40
N LEU A 4 -0.31 -2.49 6.54
CA LEU A 4 0.64 -1.44 6.87
C LEU A 4 -0.02 -0.09 6.62
N PHE A 5 -0.01 0.77 7.63
CA PHE A 5 -0.51 2.14 7.57
C PHE A 5 0.69 3.09 7.46
N PHE A 6 0.68 4.03 6.50
CA PHE A 6 1.81 4.94 6.25
C PHE A 6 1.36 6.42 6.34
N LYS A 7 1.78 7.12 7.42
CA LYS A 7 1.71 8.59 7.59
C LYS A 7 3.06 9.26 7.27
N HIS A 8 3.63 8.96 6.11
CA HIS A 8 5.09 9.04 5.97
C HIS A 8 5.53 9.66 4.64
N ALA A 9 6.60 10.48 4.67
CA ALA A 9 7.18 11.12 3.49
C ALA A 9 7.69 10.09 2.46
N LEU A 10 7.92 10.49 1.20
CA LEU A 10 8.29 9.58 0.10
C LEU A 10 9.44 8.63 0.47
N ALA A 11 10.49 9.15 1.11
CA ALA A 11 11.65 8.37 1.54
C ALA A 11 11.28 7.24 2.51
N GLN A 12 10.33 7.48 3.41
CA GLN A 12 9.91 6.50 4.40
C GLN A 12 9.09 5.37 3.75
N ILE A 13 8.21 5.68 2.79
CA ILE A 13 7.50 4.65 2.02
C ILE A 13 8.49 3.74 1.28
N VAL A 14 9.52 4.33 0.67
CA VAL A 14 10.61 3.59 0.01
C VAL A 14 11.31 2.66 1.00
N THR A 15 11.66 3.15 2.20
CA THR A 15 12.27 2.33 3.25
C THR A 15 11.37 1.15 3.64
N TYR A 16 10.07 1.37 3.81
CA TYR A 16 9.15 0.30 4.18
C TYR A 16 8.96 -0.73 3.08
N PHE A 17 8.84 -0.32 1.81
CA PHE A 17 8.78 -1.26 0.70
C PHE A 17 10.05 -2.10 0.58
N ALA A 18 11.22 -1.47 0.71
CA ALA A 18 12.49 -2.20 0.73
C ALA A 18 12.55 -3.23 1.89
N GLN A 19 12.06 -2.86 3.08
CA GLN A 19 11.99 -3.80 4.20
C GLN A 19 11.07 -4.99 3.92
N LEU A 20 9.90 -4.76 3.32
CA LEU A 20 8.96 -5.84 2.97
C LEU A 20 9.51 -6.77 1.88
N GLU A 21 10.23 -6.19 0.92
CA GLU A 21 10.95 -6.94 -0.11
C GLU A 21 12.01 -7.85 0.51
N GLN A 22 12.85 -7.30 1.42
CA GLN A 22 13.88 -8.07 2.14
C GLN A 22 13.30 -9.24 2.95
N LEU A 23 12.11 -9.05 3.55
CA LEU A 23 11.38 -10.10 4.26
C LEU A 23 10.68 -11.11 3.32
N GLY A 24 10.72 -10.86 2.01
CA GLY A 24 10.08 -11.68 0.98
C GLY A 24 8.56 -11.65 1.05
N VAL A 25 7.95 -10.60 1.61
CA VAL A 25 6.50 -10.51 1.83
C VAL A 25 5.76 -10.53 0.49
N PHE A 26 6.26 -9.80 -0.51
CA PHE A 26 5.63 -9.71 -1.83
C PHE A 26 5.58 -11.05 -2.58
N LYS A 27 6.43 -12.02 -2.21
CA LYS A 27 6.41 -13.38 -2.76
C LYS A 27 5.39 -14.30 -2.07
N LYS A 28 4.84 -13.88 -0.93
CA LYS A 28 3.95 -14.69 -0.08
C LYS A 28 2.49 -14.24 -0.14
N VAL A 29 2.23 -13.01 -0.55
CA VAL A 29 0.88 -12.44 -0.61
C VAL A 29 0.23 -12.70 -1.96
N LYS A 30 -1.11 -12.80 -1.98
CA LYS A 30 -1.89 -13.01 -3.21
C LYS A 30 -2.31 -11.72 -3.90
N GLY A 31 -2.01 -10.58 -3.29
CA GLY A 31 -2.36 -9.26 -3.79
C GLY A 31 -2.12 -8.18 -2.74
N ILE A 32 -2.17 -6.93 -3.18
CA ILE A 32 -1.93 -5.74 -2.37
C ILE A 32 -3.14 -4.83 -2.47
N LEU A 33 -3.65 -4.39 -1.32
CA LEU A 33 -4.65 -3.34 -1.23
C LEU A 33 -3.94 -2.05 -0.78
N LEU A 34 -3.86 -1.08 -1.68
CA LEU A 34 -3.31 0.25 -1.41
C LEU A 34 -4.41 1.18 -0.93
N GLY A 35 -4.19 1.77 0.25
CA GLY A 35 -5.05 2.82 0.78
C GLY A 35 -4.73 4.21 0.23
N THR A 36 -5.30 5.23 0.86
CA THR A 36 -5.01 6.64 0.59
C THR A 36 -3.71 7.09 1.23
N PHE A 37 -3.04 8.03 0.57
CA PHE A 37 -1.79 8.65 1.04
C PHE A 37 -1.99 10.17 1.11
N THR A 38 -3.05 10.60 1.80
CA THR A 38 -3.67 11.94 1.70
C THR A 38 -2.73 13.13 1.84
N GLN A 39 -1.63 12.99 2.60
CA GLN A 39 -0.61 14.04 2.71
C GLN A 39 0.33 14.03 1.50
N MET A 40 0.83 12.86 1.12
CA MET A 40 1.70 12.71 -0.05
C MET A 40 0.99 13.04 -1.36
N GLU A 41 -0.29 12.69 -1.47
CA GLU A 41 -1.16 13.03 -2.62
C GLU A 41 -1.44 14.53 -2.73
N ARG A 42 -1.36 15.28 -1.61
CA ARG A 42 -1.46 16.74 -1.57
C ARG A 42 -0.15 17.42 -1.94
N GLU A 43 0.97 16.87 -1.48
CA GLU A 43 2.31 17.46 -1.66
C GLU A 43 2.98 17.04 -2.99
N GLN A 44 2.59 15.91 -3.58
CA GLN A 44 3.12 15.37 -4.83
C GLN A 44 2.04 14.61 -5.62
N PRO A 45 2.17 14.45 -6.95
CA PRO A 45 1.21 13.67 -7.73
C PRO A 45 1.09 12.21 -7.24
N VAL A 46 -0.16 11.77 -7.02
CA VAL A 46 -0.58 10.40 -6.64
C VAL A 46 0.09 9.24 -7.41
N PRO A 47 0.45 9.36 -8.71
CA PRO A 47 1.16 8.30 -9.42
C PRO A 47 2.46 7.83 -8.76
N ALA A 48 3.04 8.60 -7.84
CA ALA A 48 4.31 8.29 -7.19
C ALA A 48 4.30 6.96 -6.41
N VAL A 49 3.31 6.70 -5.56
CA VAL A 49 3.38 5.53 -4.64
C VAL A 49 3.21 4.20 -5.37
N TYR A 50 2.24 4.11 -6.29
CA TYR A 50 2.07 2.91 -7.09
C TYR A 50 3.31 2.67 -7.97
N SER A 51 3.85 3.73 -8.59
CA SER A 51 5.08 3.63 -9.40
C SER A 51 6.30 3.19 -8.58
N LEU A 52 6.40 3.60 -7.32
CA LEU A 52 7.41 3.09 -6.40
C LEU A 52 7.18 1.62 -6.08
N LEU A 53 5.95 1.23 -5.72
CA LEU A 53 5.62 -0.15 -5.38
C LEU A 53 6.00 -1.12 -6.51
N LYS A 54 5.74 -0.75 -7.78
CA LYS A 54 6.08 -1.57 -8.96
C LYS A 54 7.56 -1.99 -9.01
N ARG A 55 8.46 -1.24 -8.37
CA ARG A 55 9.89 -1.58 -8.33
C ARG A 55 10.20 -2.79 -7.44
N TYR A 56 9.29 -3.14 -6.54
CA TYR A 56 9.47 -4.16 -5.50
C TYR A 56 8.60 -5.41 -5.71
N ILE A 57 7.63 -5.37 -6.62
CA ILE A 57 6.64 -6.43 -6.83
C ILE A 57 6.76 -7.03 -8.22
N ASN A 58 6.29 -8.28 -8.37
CA ASN A 58 6.11 -8.90 -9.69
C ASN A 58 4.89 -8.25 -10.39
N GLU A 59 4.96 -8.06 -11.72
CA GLU A 59 3.86 -7.55 -12.55
C GLU A 59 2.59 -8.41 -12.45
N GLU A 60 2.71 -9.70 -12.16
CA GLU A 60 1.57 -10.60 -11.99
C GLU A 60 0.83 -10.40 -10.65
N LEU A 61 1.43 -9.69 -9.69
CA LEU A 61 0.82 -9.50 -8.37
C LEU A 61 -0.33 -8.49 -8.45
N PRO A 62 -1.58 -8.87 -8.15
CA PRO A 62 -2.71 -7.95 -8.24
C PRO A 62 -2.58 -6.81 -7.22
N VAL A 63 -2.76 -5.57 -7.69
CA VAL A 63 -2.77 -4.38 -6.84
C VAL A 63 -4.09 -3.62 -7.05
N VAL A 64 -4.80 -3.36 -5.95
CA VAL A 64 -6.05 -2.59 -5.96
C VAL A 64 -5.83 -1.34 -5.11
N LYS A 65 -6.19 -0.16 -5.63
CA LYS A 65 -6.24 1.08 -4.85
C LYS A 65 -7.65 1.31 -4.34
N THR A 66 -7.80 1.78 -3.10
CA THR A 66 -9.08 2.20 -2.53
C THR A 66 -8.95 3.53 -1.82
N GLU A 67 -9.99 4.37 -1.97
CA GLU A 67 -10.09 5.65 -1.27
C GLU A 67 -10.64 5.50 0.17
N TYR A 68 -11.16 4.31 0.52
CA TYR A 68 -11.87 4.07 1.78
C TYR A 68 -11.00 3.49 2.89
N ILE A 69 -9.71 3.27 2.66
CA ILE A 69 -8.79 2.78 3.70
C ILE A 69 -7.61 3.72 3.71
N GLY A 70 -7.32 4.36 4.86
CA GLY A 70 -6.16 5.25 4.98
C GLY A 70 -6.42 6.41 5.93
N HIS A 71 -6.02 7.61 5.52
CA HIS A 71 -6.02 8.82 6.36
C HIS A 71 -7.02 9.89 5.90
N GLY A 72 -7.97 9.53 5.02
CA GLY A 72 -9.09 10.39 4.64
C GLY A 72 -10.18 10.41 5.72
N GLU A 73 -10.97 11.46 5.78
CA GLU A 73 -12.11 11.58 6.70
C GLU A 73 -13.18 10.49 6.46
N ASP A 74 -13.34 10.07 5.20
CA ASP A 74 -14.25 9.00 4.79
C ASP A 74 -13.66 7.58 4.94
N SER A 75 -12.57 7.43 5.70
CA SER A 75 -11.92 6.12 5.90
C SER A 75 -12.81 5.17 6.69
N LYS A 76 -12.92 3.94 6.19
CA LYS A 76 -13.70 2.85 6.75
C LYS A 76 -12.81 1.86 7.48
N ALA A 77 -13.38 1.21 8.48
CA ALA A 77 -12.73 0.10 9.16
C ALA A 77 -12.67 -1.14 8.25
N ILE A 78 -11.55 -1.86 8.30
CA ILE A 78 -11.39 -3.18 7.69
C ILE A 78 -11.07 -4.21 8.77
N GLN A 79 -11.79 -5.33 8.78
CA GLN A 79 -11.52 -6.41 9.72
C GLN A 79 -10.27 -7.19 9.30
N ILE A 80 -9.26 -7.23 10.16
CA ILE A 80 -8.04 -8.01 9.97
C ILE A 80 -8.33 -9.50 10.19
N GLY A 81 -7.73 -10.37 9.39
CA GLY A 81 -7.89 -11.83 9.47
C GLY A 81 -9.13 -12.38 8.74
N LYS A 82 -10.06 -11.52 8.32
CA LYS A 82 -11.17 -11.90 7.45
C LYS A 82 -10.69 -12.15 6.01
N LYS A 83 -11.31 -13.12 5.32
CA LYS A 83 -11.09 -13.36 3.89
C LYS A 83 -11.94 -12.37 3.09
N TYR A 84 -11.32 -11.73 2.11
CA TYR A 84 -11.96 -10.84 1.16
C TYR A 84 -11.68 -11.33 -0.27
N LYS A 85 -12.60 -11.04 -1.17
CA LYS A 85 -12.46 -11.26 -2.62
C LYS A 85 -12.75 -9.91 -3.28
N PHE A 86 -11.82 -9.45 -4.09
CA PHE A 86 -11.89 -8.19 -4.83
C PHE A 86 -11.81 -8.51 -6.31
#